data_AF-A0A7S1DX32-F1
#
_entry.id   AF-A0A7S1DX32-F1
#
_cell.length_a   1.000
_cell.length_b   1.000
_cell.length_c   1.000
_cell.angle_alpha   90.00
_cell.angle_beta   90.00
_cell.angle_gamma   90.00
#
_symmetry.space_group_name_H-M   'P 1'
#
loop_
_entity.id
_entity.type
_entity.pdbx_description
1 polymer ?
#
loop_
_entity_poly.entity_id
_entity_poly.type
_entity_poly.pdbx_seq_one_letter_code
_entity_poly.pdbx_strand_id
1 'polypeptide(L)'
;DRTQSLAGTTGVTASPGGNFTDLRVTGLSGSGLTLRFTTPTEQPLNAQTDTFPFQLTAATLAAYSGTPATTTPAAVTGVQGQFVSSVTVRLLDEAGSVLTGLVAEDEANITVVLVRNGADLPLCPIDLGQGCLIGTPVVPAVAGEAVFRDLVVEGAAGAGFQLRFSHSLNGPETASQSFIVFPGALALAQGAVDFTQNRFRVVNSPLGLYRLRLQNPETAAPSSGVTPGDNFVILAVLTKDGEDISEAGLRGTRSVVASYDSGTQSHGDFTDLELTSAGGSMVLTFILNGTQGSSPNPLSTSTTQFDAAPYALRLLEQCYNGQGFNTSQSLAYGAGLIECAGGAPAGSPAGESRFGEYGYLTGYYYYEENSYVGPLLRSVRREAK
;
A
#
# COMPACT_ATOMS: atom_id res chain seq x y z
N ASP A 1 25.08 -29.42 38.04
CA ASP A 1 24.85 -28.38 39.06
C ASP A 1 23.92 -27.28 38.58
N ARG A 2 22.61 -27.42 38.85
CA ARG A 2 21.60 -26.36 38.66
C ARG A 2 20.83 -26.09 39.96
N THR A 3 21.54 -26.09 41.09
CA THR A 3 20.98 -25.84 42.43
C THR A 3 20.42 -24.40 42.59
N GLN A 4 20.61 -23.53 41.60
CA GLN A 4 20.23 -22.10 41.66
C GLN A 4 18.76 -21.81 41.30
N SER A 5 17.98 -22.83 40.96
CA SER A 5 16.62 -22.63 40.45
C SER A 5 15.53 -23.07 41.42
N LEU A 6 15.86 -23.40 42.66
CA LEU A 6 14.89 -23.76 43.70
C LEU A 6 14.77 -22.63 44.73
N ALA A 7 13.55 -22.17 44.95
CA ALA A 7 13.16 -21.27 46.03
C ALA A 7 12.33 -22.03 47.07
N GLY A 8 12.30 -21.51 48.31
CA GLY A 8 11.63 -22.14 49.45
C GLY A 8 12.59 -22.92 50.34
N THR A 9 12.03 -23.75 51.22
CA THR A 9 12.80 -24.53 52.19
C THR A 9 13.49 -25.71 51.48
N THR A 10 14.79 -25.59 51.21
CA THR A 10 15.56 -26.63 50.49
C THR A 10 16.17 -27.71 51.37
N GLY A 11 15.95 -27.64 52.69
CA GLY A 11 16.39 -28.64 53.65
C GLY A 11 15.42 -28.78 54.82
N VAL A 12 15.13 -30.02 55.20
CA VAL A 12 14.27 -30.35 56.34
C VAL A 12 14.91 -31.46 57.16
N THR A 13 14.76 -31.38 58.48
CA THR A 13 15.18 -32.45 59.38
C THR A 13 14.11 -33.55 59.31
N ALA A 14 14.46 -34.71 58.76
CA ALA A 14 13.52 -35.82 58.63
C ALA A 14 13.41 -36.61 59.94
N SER A 15 12.26 -36.56 60.63
CA SER A 15 11.88 -37.53 61.67
C SER A 15 10.36 -37.49 61.94
N PRO A 16 9.56 -38.50 61.57
CA PRO A 16 9.85 -39.70 60.77
C PRO A 16 9.75 -39.48 59.25
N GLY A 17 9.67 -38.24 58.79
CA GLY A 17 9.66 -37.84 57.38
C GLY A 17 10.03 -36.36 57.23
N GLY A 18 10.43 -35.97 56.03
CA GLY A 18 10.70 -34.56 55.68
C GLY A 18 9.64 -34.08 54.70
N ASN A 19 8.90 -33.03 55.08
CA ASN A 19 7.88 -32.43 54.22
C ASN A 19 8.39 -31.12 53.64
N PHE A 20 8.39 -31.01 52.32
CA PHE A 20 8.70 -29.80 51.59
C PHE A 20 7.37 -29.21 51.08
N THR A 21 6.87 -28.15 51.72
CA THR A 21 5.55 -27.57 51.39
C THR A 21 5.63 -26.28 50.56
N ASP A 22 6.82 -25.73 50.41
CA ASP A 22 7.06 -24.42 49.81
C ASP A 22 8.14 -24.42 48.71
N LEU A 23 8.59 -25.62 48.27
CA LEU A 23 9.53 -25.72 47.16
C LEU A 23 8.91 -25.18 45.87
N ARG A 24 9.63 -24.25 45.23
CA ARG A 24 9.27 -23.67 43.94
C ARG A 24 10.45 -23.75 43.01
N VAL A 25 10.23 -24.15 41.77
CA VAL A 25 11.25 -23.99 40.73
C VAL A 25 11.06 -22.60 40.11
N THR A 26 12.16 -21.85 39.97
CA THR A 26 12.18 -20.48 39.45
C THR A 26 13.24 -20.37 38.34
N GLY A 27 12.98 -19.53 37.34
CA GLY A 27 13.92 -19.27 36.24
C GLY A 27 14.27 -20.46 35.33
N LEU A 28 13.55 -21.59 35.44
CA LEU A 28 13.71 -22.76 34.57
C LEU A 28 12.40 -23.15 33.89
N SER A 29 12.52 -23.56 32.63
CA SER A 29 11.47 -24.27 31.89
C SER A 29 12.08 -25.42 31.10
N GLY A 30 11.23 -26.39 30.73
CA GLY A 30 11.65 -27.59 30.02
C GLY A 30 10.89 -28.83 30.44
N SER A 31 11.13 -29.91 29.71
CA SER A 31 10.53 -31.21 29.96
C SER A 31 11.49 -32.16 30.66
N GLY A 32 10.97 -33.24 31.25
CA GLY A 32 11.82 -34.26 31.86
C GLY A 32 12.51 -33.83 33.17
N LEU A 33 12.06 -32.73 33.78
CA LEU A 33 12.64 -32.23 35.02
C LEU A 33 12.34 -33.19 36.18
N THR A 34 13.35 -33.46 36.99
CA THR A 34 13.22 -34.28 38.20
C THR A 34 13.81 -33.51 39.39
N LEU A 35 13.11 -33.54 40.52
CA LEU A 35 13.68 -33.09 41.79
C LEU A 35 14.33 -34.30 42.45
N ARG A 36 15.63 -34.19 42.73
CA ARG A 36 16.39 -35.21 43.43
C ARG A 36 16.64 -34.77 44.87
N PHE A 37 16.20 -35.58 45.83
CA PHE A 37 16.47 -35.36 47.25
C PHE A 37 17.77 -36.08 47.66
N THR A 38 18.65 -35.39 48.38
CA THR A 38 19.93 -35.93 48.86
C THR A 38 20.11 -35.67 50.35
N THR A 39 21.03 -36.42 50.98
CA THR A 39 21.47 -36.17 52.35
C THR A 39 22.76 -35.36 52.36
N PRO A 40 23.11 -34.67 53.47
CA PRO A 40 24.35 -33.89 53.56
C PRO A 40 25.65 -34.66 53.30
N THR A 41 25.61 -36.00 53.35
CA THR A 41 26.75 -36.89 53.05
C THR A 41 26.80 -37.33 51.58
N GLU A 42 25.99 -36.72 50.69
CA GLU A 42 25.81 -37.06 49.27
C GLU A 42 25.46 -38.53 48.98
N GLN A 43 25.18 -39.33 50.02
CA GLN A 43 24.74 -40.69 49.80
C GLN A 43 23.33 -40.67 49.18
N PRO A 44 23.14 -41.29 48.01
CA PRO A 44 21.82 -41.47 47.45
C PRO A 44 20.98 -42.30 48.42
N LEU A 45 19.84 -41.76 48.81
CA LEU A 45 18.83 -42.49 49.57
C LEU A 45 18.29 -43.61 48.66
N ASN A 46 18.10 -44.82 49.21
CA ASN A 46 17.68 -45.97 48.41
C ASN A 46 16.24 -45.80 47.90
N ALA A 47 16.10 -45.85 46.56
CA ALA A 47 14.92 -46.11 45.72
C ALA A 47 13.64 -45.27 45.97
N GLN A 48 13.36 -44.37 45.01
CA GLN A 48 12.28 -43.36 44.96
C GLN A 48 12.51 -42.07 45.74
N THR A 49 13.63 -41.41 45.46
CA THR A 49 13.89 -40.03 45.92
C THR A 49 13.86 -39.01 44.80
N ASP A 50 13.42 -39.42 43.62
CA ASP A 50 13.26 -38.53 42.48
C ASP A 50 11.77 -38.40 42.19
N THR A 51 11.30 -37.17 41.94
CA THR A 51 9.94 -36.97 41.45
C THR A 51 9.77 -37.66 40.10
N PHE A 52 8.54 -38.04 39.76
CA PHE A 52 8.23 -38.32 38.36
C PHE A 52 8.63 -37.12 37.49
N PRO A 53 9.14 -37.37 36.27
CA PRO A 53 9.47 -36.28 35.35
C PRO A 53 8.25 -35.36 35.18
N PHE A 54 8.46 -34.07 35.38
CA PHE A 54 7.43 -33.04 35.22
C PHE A 54 7.87 -31.99 34.20
N GLN A 55 6.92 -31.16 33.79
CA GLN A 55 7.16 -30.04 32.88
C GLN A 55 6.92 -28.72 33.61
N LEU A 56 7.76 -27.73 33.33
CA LEU A 56 7.55 -26.35 33.74
C LEU A 56 7.27 -25.50 32.51
N THR A 57 6.12 -24.84 32.52
CA THR A 57 5.66 -23.94 31.45
C THR A 57 5.83 -22.49 31.87
N ALA A 58 5.82 -21.59 30.89
CA ALA A 58 5.87 -20.16 31.17
C ALA A 58 4.62 -19.67 31.88
N ALA A 59 4.80 -18.76 32.84
CA ALA A 59 3.71 -18.06 33.49
C ALA A 59 3.17 -16.93 32.58
N THR A 60 4.02 -16.33 31.75
CA THR A 60 3.64 -15.23 30.84
C THR A 60 4.47 -15.28 29.55
N LEU A 61 3.87 -14.85 28.44
CA LEU A 61 4.57 -14.55 27.19
C LEU A 61 4.65 -13.04 26.99
N ALA A 62 5.76 -12.56 26.42
CA ALA A 62 5.90 -11.16 26.00
C ALA A 62 6.60 -11.06 24.64
N ALA A 63 6.08 -10.20 23.76
CA ALA A 63 6.61 -9.98 22.41
C ALA A 63 7.26 -8.61 22.25
N TYR A 64 8.46 -8.57 21.66
CA TYR A 64 9.30 -7.39 21.51
C TYR A 64 9.74 -7.22 20.04
N SER A 65 9.85 -5.98 19.55
CA SER A 65 10.44 -5.67 18.24
C SER A 65 11.84 -5.05 18.43
N GLY A 66 12.78 -5.41 17.55
CA GLY A 66 14.15 -4.86 17.55
C GLY A 66 15.15 -5.59 18.46
N THR A 67 16.18 -4.87 18.93
CA THR A 67 17.26 -5.46 19.73
C THR A 67 16.79 -5.78 21.16
N PRO A 68 17.32 -6.84 21.81
CA PRO A 68 16.67 -7.51 22.96
C PRO A 68 16.64 -6.72 24.29
N ALA A 69 17.01 -5.44 24.29
CA ALA A 69 17.24 -4.64 25.49
C ALA A 69 16.03 -3.83 25.98
N THR A 70 14.96 -3.71 25.18
CA THR A 70 13.80 -2.88 25.52
C THR A 70 12.59 -3.71 25.90
N THR A 71 11.97 -3.39 27.03
CA THR A 71 10.71 -3.99 27.53
C THR A 71 9.46 -3.46 26.83
N THR A 72 9.61 -2.68 25.76
CA THR A 72 8.51 -2.07 25.03
C THR A 72 7.79 -3.14 24.20
N PRO A 73 6.46 -3.26 24.29
CA PRO A 73 5.69 -4.17 23.44
C PRO A 73 6.03 -3.93 21.97
N ALA A 74 6.09 -5.01 21.18
CA ALA A 74 6.45 -4.93 19.76
C ALA A 74 5.59 -3.89 19.01
N ALA A 75 6.17 -2.72 18.73
CA ALA A 75 5.67 -1.78 17.76
C ALA A 75 6.10 -2.29 16.39
N VAL A 76 5.16 -2.94 15.72
CA VAL A 76 5.35 -3.49 14.39
C VAL A 76 4.89 -2.45 13.39
N THR A 77 5.57 -2.34 12.25
CA THR A 77 5.06 -1.62 11.08
C THR A 77 5.36 -2.49 9.88
N GLY A 78 4.37 -2.66 9.01
CA GLY A 78 4.48 -3.53 7.84
C GLY A 78 4.22 -2.76 6.56
N VAL A 79 4.94 -3.13 5.50
CA VAL A 79 4.56 -2.83 4.12
C VAL A 79 4.22 -4.17 3.49
N GLN A 80 3.14 -4.23 2.72
CA GLN A 80 2.71 -5.45 2.04
C GLN A 80 3.85 -6.01 1.17
N GLY A 81 4.15 -7.30 1.32
CA GLY A 81 5.24 -7.96 0.60
C GLY A 81 6.64 -7.65 1.16
N GLN A 82 6.75 -6.92 2.27
CA GLN A 82 8.02 -6.70 2.97
C GLN A 82 8.06 -7.41 4.31
N PHE A 83 9.28 -7.70 4.77
CA PHE A 83 9.50 -8.26 6.10
C PHE A 83 8.97 -7.33 7.18
N VAL A 84 8.17 -7.92 8.06
CA VAL A 84 7.87 -7.37 9.36
C VAL A 84 9.19 -7.30 10.14
N SER A 85 9.43 -6.20 10.86
CA SER A 85 10.60 -6.08 11.74
C SER A 85 10.76 -7.32 12.62
N SER A 86 11.99 -7.81 12.84
CA SER A 86 12.22 -9.03 13.63
C SER A 86 11.51 -8.97 14.99
N VAL A 87 10.73 -10.01 15.31
CA VAL A 87 9.98 -10.12 16.57
C VAL A 87 10.60 -11.20 17.43
N THR A 88 10.86 -10.88 18.69
CA THR A 88 11.32 -11.83 19.69
C THR A 88 10.23 -12.05 20.73
N VAL A 89 9.86 -13.30 20.98
CA VAL A 89 8.92 -13.70 22.03
C VAL A 89 9.72 -14.31 23.17
N ARG A 90 9.45 -13.86 24.40
CA ARG A 90 10.08 -14.34 25.62
C ARG A 90 9.10 -15.08 26.51
N LEU A 91 9.57 -16.18 27.08
CA LEU A 91 8.88 -16.96 28.09
C LEU A 91 9.33 -16.48 29.46
N LEU A 92 8.40 -15.99 30.28
CA LEU A 92 8.69 -15.37 31.57
C LEU A 92 8.13 -16.20 32.73
N ASP A 93 8.83 -16.17 33.87
CA ASP A 93 8.31 -16.63 35.15
C ASP A 93 7.36 -15.61 35.80
N GLU A 94 6.80 -15.95 36.96
CA GLU A 94 5.88 -15.09 37.73
C GLU A 94 6.52 -13.75 38.15
N ALA A 95 7.85 -13.69 38.24
CA ALA A 95 8.60 -12.48 38.59
C ALA A 95 8.95 -11.64 37.35
N GLY A 96 8.59 -12.08 36.13
CA GLY A 96 8.90 -11.42 34.87
C GLY A 96 10.31 -11.70 34.36
N SER A 97 11.03 -12.67 34.92
CA SER A 97 12.36 -13.06 34.46
C SER A 97 12.27 -14.07 33.32
N VAL A 98 13.17 -13.97 32.33
CA VAL A 98 13.22 -14.90 31.21
C VAL A 98 13.58 -16.29 31.72
N LEU A 99 12.79 -17.29 31.32
CA LEU A 99 13.04 -18.67 31.66
C LEU A 99 14.28 -19.18 30.93
N THR A 100 15.19 -19.82 31.65
CA THR A 100 16.40 -20.39 31.07
C THR A 100 16.31 -21.92 31.02
N GLY A 101 17.13 -22.55 30.20
CA GLY A 101 17.26 -24.01 30.19
C GLY A 101 16.41 -24.77 29.18
N LEU A 102 15.49 -24.10 28.48
CA LEU A 102 14.83 -24.66 27.30
C LEU A 102 15.84 -24.93 26.18
N VAL A 103 15.78 -26.13 25.63
CA VAL A 103 16.48 -26.53 24.41
C VAL A 103 15.47 -26.84 23.31
N ALA A 104 15.92 -26.88 22.06
CA ALA A 104 15.01 -27.10 20.93
C ALA A 104 14.27 -28.44 21.02
N GLU A 105 14.91 -29.45 21.63
CA GLU A 105 14.38 -30.79 21.86
C GLU A 105 13.24 -30.84 22.88
N ASP A 106 13.01 -29.77 23.67
CA ASP A 106 11.88 -29.70 24.59
C ASP A 106 10.53 -29.45 23.88
N GLU A 107 10.53 -29.24 22.56
CA GLU A 107 9.35 -28.99 21.72
C GLU A 107 8.45 -27.83 22.21
N ALA A 108 9.04 -26.90 22.96
CA ALA A 108 8.42 -25.66 23.41
C ALA A 108 8.32 -24.67 22.25
N ASN A 109 7.41 -24.95 21.32
CA ASN A 109 7.21 -24.18 20.12
C ASN A 109 6.34 -22.96 20.39
N ILE A 110 6.74 -21.82 19.82
CA ILE A 110 5.92 -20.62 19.72
C ILE A 110 5.36 -20.55 18.30
N THR A 111 4.03 -20.48 18.22
CA THR A 111 3.31 -20.30 16.97
C THR A 111 2.86 -18.86 16.87
N VAL A 112 3.02 -18.24 15.69
CA VAL A 112 2.47 -16.92 15.37
C VAL A 112 1.34 -17.04 14.37
N VAL A 113 0.27 -16.27 14.61
CA VAL A 113 -0.81 -16.04 13.66
C VAL A 113 -1.00 -14.55 13.45
N LEU A 114 -1.35 -14.17 12.22
CA LEU A 114 -1.77 -12.81 11.94
C LEU A 114 -3.25 -12.66 12.26
N VAL A 115 -3.59 -11.60 12.98
CA VAL A 115 -4.96 -11.29 13.39
C VAL A 115 -5.29 -9.91 12.87
N ARG A 116 -6.51 -9.71 12.39
CA ARG A 116 -7.03 -8.37 12.06
C ARG A 116 -8.37 -8.15 12.74
N ASN A 117 -8.47 -7.06 13.51
CA ASN A 117 -9.69 -6.70 14.24
C ASN A 117 -10.24 -7.86 15.12
N GLY A 118 -9.33 -8.65 15.70
CA GLY A 118 -9.67 -9.80 16.55
C GLY A 118 -10.01 -11.10 15.82
N ALA A 119 -10.03 -11.13 14.49
CA ALA A 119 -10.23 -12.33 13.70
C ALA A 119 -8.90 -12.87 13.15
N ASP A 120 -8.71 -14.19 13.25
CA ASP A 120 -7.52 -14.86 12.73
C ASP A 120 -7.53 -14.84 11.21
N LEU A 121 -6.40 -14.45 10.63
CA LEU A 121 -6.17 -14.56 9.21
C LEU A 121 -5.47 -15.89 8.92
N PRO A 122 -5.87 -16.58 7.84
CA PRO A 122 -5.24 -17.85 7.49
C PRO A 122 -3.77 -17.66 7.13
N LEU A 123 -2.97 -18.72 7.35
CA LEU A 123 -1.67 -18.84 6.68
C LEU A 123 -1.91 -18.98 5.18
N CYS A 124 -1.12 -18.30 4.34
CA CYS A 124 -1.44 -18.09 2.93
C CYS A 124 -1.77 -19.39 2.19
N PRO A 125 -3.03 -19.60 1.75
CA PRO A 125 -3.29 -20.44 0.59
C PRO A 125 -2.95 -19.66 -0.69
N ILE A 126 -2.81 -20.36 -1.81
CA ILE A 126 -2.37 -19.81 -3.11
C ILE A 126 -3.33 -18.71 -3.65
N ASP A 127 -4.49 -18.53 -3.04
CA ASP A 127 -5.48 -17.49 -3.38
C ASP A 127 -5.35 -16.27 -2.45
N LEU A 128 -4.56 -15.28 -2.87
CA LEU A 128 -4.11 -14.11 -2.11
C LEU A 128 -5.18 -13.03 -1.84
N GLY A 129 -6.47 -13.41 -1.91
CA GLY A 129 -7.61 -12.49 -1.77
C GLY A 129 -7.96 -12.12 -0.33
N GLN A 130 -7.44 -12.80 0.68
CA GLN A 130 -7.59 -12.43 2.09
C GLN A 130 -6.20 -12.41 2.70
N GLY A 131 -5.79 -11.27 3.26
CA GLY A 131 -4.42 -11.10 3.72
C GLY A 131 -3.95 -12.22 4.63
N CYS A 132 -2.67 -12.54 4.53
CA CYS A 132 -2.12 -13.73 5.15
C CYS A 132 -0.66 -13.50 5.58
N LEU A 133 -0.16 -14.39 6.42
CA LEU A 133 1.22 -14.36 6.93
C LEU A 133 2.07 -15.39 6.18
N ILE A 134 3.18 -14.93 5.60
CA ILE A 134 4.25 -15.75 5.02
C ILE A 134 5.45 -15.76 5.97
N GLY A 135 6.23 -16.83 5.91
CA GLY A 135 7.47 -17.00 6.67
C GLY A 135 7.45 -18.30 7.45
N THR A 136 8.22 -18.34 8.53
CA THR A 136 8.26 -19.46 9.46
C THR A 136 7.32 -19.19 10.65
N PRO A 137 6.07 -19.70 10.65
CA PRO A 137 5.08 -19.35 11.66
C PRO A 137 5.27 -20.10 12.98
N VAL A 138 6.17 -21.09 13.04
CA VAL A 138 6.45 -21.88 14.23
C VAL A 138 7.95 -21.89 14.47
N VAL A 139 8.37 -21.39 15.63
CA VAL A 139 9.78 -21.31 16.02
C VAL A 139 9.95 -21.95 17.40
N PRO A 140 10.92 -22.87 17.60
CA PRO A 140 11.20 -23.43 18.92
C PRO A 140 11.77 -22.35 19.84
N ALA A 141 11.31 -22.31 21.09
CA ALA A 141 11.89 -21.46 22.12
C ALA A 141 13.19 -22.08 22.64
N VAL A 142 14.30 -21.36 22.49
CA VAL A 142 15.62 -21.77 23.00
C VAL A 142 16.07 -20.75 24.04
N ALA A 143 16.48 -21.23 25.22
CA ALA A 143 16.80 -20.38 26.36
C ALA A 143 15.70 -19.36 26.70
N GLY A 144 14.43 -19.76 26.53
CA GLY A 144 13.26 -18.93 26.82
C GLY A 144 12.93 -17.87 25.75
N GLU A 145 13.59 -17.91 24.59
CA GLU A 145 13.34 -16.96 23.49
C GLU A 145 12.98 -17.69 22.19
N ALA A 146 11.98 -17.19 21.47
CA ALA A 146 11.67 -17.56 20.09
C ALA A 146 11.79 -16.33 19.20
N VAL A 147 12.57 -16.42 18.11
CA VAL A 147 12.88 -15.26 17.25
C VAL A 147 12.33 -15.49 15.84
N PHE A 148 11.41 -14.62 15.43
CA PHE A 148 10.80 -14.59 14.11
C PHE A 148 11.51 -13.55 13.24
N ARG A 149 12.09 -13.96 12.12
CA ARG A 149 12.94 -13.11 11.26
C ARG A 149 12.41 -12.90 9.85
N ASP A 150 11.51 -13.76 9.41
CA ASP A 150 11.11 -13.90 8.02
C ASP A 150 9.59 -13.72 7.82
N LEU A 151 8.91 -13.13 8.80
CA LEU A 151 7.46 -12.89 8.71
C LEU A 151 7.18 -11.77 7.71
N VAL A 152 6.26 -12.01 6.78
CA VAL A 152 5.79 -11.06 5.77
C VAL A 152 4.27 -11.06 5.76
N VAL A 153 3.64 -9.88 5.75
CA VAL A 153 2.20 -9.78 5.51
C VAL A 153 1.95 -9.61 4.02
N GLU A 154 1.16 -10.50 3.43
CA GLU A 154 0.80 -10.46 2.02
C GLU A 154 -0.73 -10.37 1.84
N GLY A 155 -1.19 -9.96 0.66
CA GLY A 155 -2.61 -10.02 0.25
C GLY A 155 -3.54 -8.96 0.83
N ALA A 156 -3.22 -8.36 1.99
CA ALA A 156 -3.99 -7.26 2.57
C ALA A 156 -3.15 -6.05 2.99
N ALA A 157 -3.84 -4.91 3.05
CA ALA A 157 -3.36 -3.67 3.62
C ALA A 157 -4.47 -3.05 4.50
N GLY A 158 -4.09 -2.15 5.41
CA GLY A 158 -5.01 -1.47 6.32
C GLY A 158 -4.52 -1.45 7.76
N ALA A 159 -5.37 -0.97 8.66
CA ALA A 159 -5.13 -0.92 10.09
C ALA A 159 -5.72 -2.14 10.81
N GLY A 160 -5.37 -2.25 12.10
CA GLY A 160 -5.93 -3.25 13.02
C GLY A 160 -5.26 -4.61 12.97
N PHE A 161 -4.08 -4.71 12.36
CA PHE A 161 -3.29 -5.94 12.34
C PHE A 161 -2.56 -6.15 13.66
N GLN A 162 -2.45 -7.39 14.10
CA GLN A 162 -1.70 -7.83 15.26
C GLN A 162 -1.05 -9.18 14.96
N LEU A 163 0.12 -9.44 15.54
CA LEU A 163 0.69 -10.78 15.60
C LEU A 163 0.31 -11.39 16.94
N ARG A 164 -0.41 -12.51 16.93
CA ARG A 164 -0.75 -13.26 18.15
C ARG A 164 0.14 -14.48 18.25
N PHE A 165 0.69 -14.69 19.43
CA PHE A 165 1.64 -15.75 19.74
C PHE A 165 1.03 -16.70 20.76
N SER A 166 1.12 -17.99 20.47
CA SER A 166 0.68 -19.06 21.36
C SER A 166 1.80 -20.07 21.58
N HIS A 167 1.75 -20.75 22.72
CA HIS A 167 2.76 -21.72 23.14
C HIS A 167 2.20 -23.14 23.10
N SER A 168 2.95 -24.09 22.53
CA SER A 168 2.52 -25.48 22.30
C SER A 168 2.15 -26.26 23.57
N LEU A 169 2.72 -25.91 24.73
CA LEU A 169 2.49 -26.62 25.99
C LEU A 169 1.31 -26.05 26.80
N ASN A 170 0.22 -25.65 26.14
CA ASN A 170 -0.94 -24.98 26.77
C ASN A 170 -0.53 -23.77 27.63
N GLY A 171 0.41 -22.96 27.12
CA GLY A 171 0.90 -21.76 27.79
C GLY A 171 0.00 -20.54 27.56
N PRO A 172 0.30 -19.41 28.23
CA PRO A 172 -0.39 -18.14 28.01
C PRO A 172 -0.25 -17.67 26.56
N GLU A 173 -1.19 -16.87 26.08
CA GLU A 173 -1.09 -16.17 24.79
C GLU A 173 -0.62 -14.72 24.99
N THR A 174 0.03 -14.16 23.98
CA THR A 174 0.32 -12.71 23.92
C THR A 174 0.11 -12.20 22.50
N ALA A 175 -0.07 -10.88 22.36
CA ALA A 175 -0.14 -10.23 21.06
C ALA A 175 0.83 -9.04 20.98
N SER A 176 1.23 -8.69 19.76
CA SER A 176 1.88 -7.40 19.49
C SER A 176 0.91 -6.24 19.71
N GLN A 177 1.44 -5.01 19.69
CA GLN A 177 0.55 -3.85 19.49
C GLN A 177 -0.13 -3.92 18.13
N SER A 178 -1.27 -3.26 18.01
CA SER A 178 -1.93 -3.08 16.72
C SER A 178 -1.05 -2.23 15.80
N PHE A 179 -0.97 -2.62 14.54
CA PHE A 179 -0.21 -1.92 13.51
C PHE A 179 -0.98 -1.77 12.21
N ILE A 180 -0.42 -0.91 11.35
CA ILE A 180 -0.90 -0.67 9.99
C ILE A 180 0.01 -1.41 9.03
N VAL A 181 -0.60 -2.07 8.05
CA VAL A 181 0.08 -2.63 6.87
C VAL A 181 -0.18 -1.69 5.70
N PHE A 182 0.88 -1.03 5.24
CA PHE A 182 0.80 -0.16 4.07
C PHE A 182 0.72 -1.00 2.79
N PRO A 183 -0.05 -0.58 1.77
CA PRO A 183 0.01 -1.19 0.45
C PRO A 183 1.44 -1.16 -0.12
N GLY A 184 1.77 -2.10 -0.99
CA GLY A 184 3.11 -2.13 -1.60
C GLY A 184 3.21 -1.39 -2.95
N ALA A 185 2.09 -1.18 -3.64
CA ALA A 185 2.05 -0.42 -4.89
C ALA A 185 0.69 0.28 -5.12
N LEU A 186 0.71 1.37 -5.89
CA LEU A 186 -0.46 2.08 -6.40
C LEU A 186 -0.41 2.03 -7.93
N ALA A 187 -1.52 1.70 -8.57
CA ALA A 187 -1.62 1.60 -10.02
C ALA A 187 -2.91 2.22 -10.57
N LEU A 188 -2.84 2.70 -11.81
CA LEU A 188 -3.99 3.07 -12.61
C LEU A 188 -4.63 1.79 -13.18
N ALA A 189 -5.77 1.39 -12.62
CA ALA A 189 -6.54 0.25 -13.11
C ALA A 189 -7.39 0.61 -14.35
N GLN A 190 -7.85 1.85 -14.41
CA GLN A 190 -8.56 2.39 -15.57
C GLN A 190 -8.30 3.90 -15.67
N GLY A 191 -8.23 4.40 -16.90
CA GLY A 191 -8.06 5.81 -17.19
C GLY A 191 -7.34 5.99 -18.53
N ALA A 192 -7.25 7.23 -19.01
CA ALA A 192 -6.41 7.53 -20.16
C ALA A 192 -4.93 7.53 -19.73
N VAL A 193 -4.32 6.35 -19.71
CA VAL A 193 -2.90 6.15 -19.35
C VAL A 193 -1.97 6.54 -20.48
N ASP A 194 -2.38 6.28 -21.72
CA ASP A 194 -1.64 6.57 -22.93
C ASP A 194 -2.38 7.61 -23.74
N PHE A 195 -1.99 8.88 -23.63
CA PHE A 195 -2.42 9.94 -24.54
C PHE A 195 -1.82 9.77 -25.96
N THR A 196 -1.39 8.55 -26.32
CA THR A 196 -0.54 8.21 -27.45
C THR A 196 -1.16 8.54 -28.81
N GLN A 197 -2.49 8.61 -28.90
CA GLN A 197 -3.19 8.99 -30.13
C GLN A 197 -3.76 10.42 -30.12
N ASN A 198 -3.83 11.07 -28.95
CA ASN A 198 -4.30 12.44 -28.79
C ASN A 198 -3.58 13.08 -27.60
N ARG A 199 -2.39 13.65 -27.86
CA ARG A 199 -1.63 14.42 -26.86
C ARG A 199 -2.44 15.60 -26.33
N PHE A 200 -3.48 16.02 -27.03
CA PHE A 200 -4.27 17.19 -26.66
C PHE A 200 -5.51 16.80 -25.86
N ARG A 201 -5.70 17.48 -24.72
CA ARG A 201 -6.96 17.54 -23.99
C ARG A 201 -7.58 18.91 -24.14
N VAL A 202 -8.91 18.91 -24.21
CA VAL A 202 -9.69 20.15 -24.21
C VAL A 202 -9.84 20.60 -22.77
N VAL A 203 -9.44 21.85 -22.50
CA VAL A 203 -9.69 22.51 -21.21
C VAL A 203 -11.19 22.72 -21.03
N ASN A 204 -11.63 22.68 -19.78
CA ASN A 204 -13.02 22.66 -19.34
C ASN A 204 -13.80 21.44 -19.86
N SER A 205 -13.08 20.32 -20.05
CA SER A 205 -13.67 19.03 -20.39
C SER A 205 -13.37 18.02 -19.28
N PRO A 206 -14.33 17.15 -18.93
CA PRO A 206 -14.08 16.04 -18.02
C PRO A 206 -12.92 15.18 -18.53
N LEU A 207 -11.99 14.85 -17.64
CA LEU A 207 -10.86 13.97 -17.93
C LEU A 207 -11.30 12.50 -18.07
N GLY A 208 -12.55 12.19 -17.72
CA GLY A 208 -13.11 10.85 -17.69
C GLY A 208 -12.89 10.15 -16.35
N LEU A 209 -13.27 8.87 -16.30
CA LEU A 209 -13.11 8.03 -15.11
C LEU A 209 -11.65 7.57 -14.95
N TYR A 210 -11.07 7.82 -13.78
CA TYR A 210 -9.82 7.21 -13.35
C TYR A 210 -10.08 6.29 -12.16
N ARG A 211 -9.75 5.00 -12.31
CA ARG A 211 -9.80 4.01 -11.24
C ARG A 211 -8.40 3.66 -10.78
N LEU A 212 -8.21 3.73 -9.47
CA LEU A 212 -6.94 3.52 -8.81
C LEU A 212 -7.00 2.23 -8.04
N ARG A 213 -5.92 1.47 -8.05
CA ARG A 213 -5.81 0.18 -7.36
C ARG A 213 -4.57 0.15 -6.50
N LEU A 214 -4.76 -0.12 -5.22
CA LEU A 214 -3.71 -0.55 -4.31
C LEU A 214 -3.46 -2.03 -4.56
N GLN A 215 -2.20 -2.40 -4.73
CA GLN A 215 -1.86 -3.76 -5.13
C GLN A 215 -0.61 -4.27 -4.44
N ASN A 216 -0.50 -5.59 -4.44
CA ASN A 216 0.74 -6.29 -4.15
C ASN A 216 1.75 -5.98 -5.28
N PRO A 217 2.98 -5.53 -4.96
CA PRO A 217 3.97 -5.17 -5.97
C PRO A 217 4.48 -6.38 -6.76
N GLU A 218 4.43 -7.59 -6.19
CA GLU A 218 4.93 -8.82 -6.83
C GLU A 218 3.90 -9.47 -7.75
N THR A 219 2.63 -9.52 -7.30
CA THR A 219 1.57 -10.23 -8.03
C THR A 219 0.65 -9.30 -8.83
N ALA A 220 0.73 -7.99 -8.61
CA ALA A 220 -0.22 -6.99 -9.09
C ALA A 220 -1.69 -7.29 -8.71
N ALA A 221 -1.94 -8.20 -7.76
CA ALA A 221 -3.28 -8.46 -7.26
C ALA A 221 -3.77 -7.29 -6.40
N PRO A 222 -5.06 -6.91 -6.45
CA PRO A 222 -5.61 -5.87 -5.59
C PRO A 222 -5.42 -6.23 -4.11
N SER A 223 -4.94 -5.28 -3.30
CA SER A 223 -4.85 -5.44 -1.86
C SER A 223 -6.26 -5.47 -1.27
N SER A 224 -6.70 -6.63 -0.80
CA SER A 224 -8.04 -6.74 -0.24
C SER A 224 -8.11 -6.15 1.17
N GLY A 225 -9.33 -5.84 1.62
CA GLY A 225 -9.58 -5.42 2.98
C GLY A 225 -9.18 -3.98 3.31
N VAL A 226 -8.75 -3.16 2.36
CA VAL A 226 -8.65 -1.72 2.57
C VAL A 226 -10.07 -1.16 2.72
N THR A 227 -10.32 -0.51 3.85
CA THR A 227 -11.61 0.10 4.23
C THR A 227 -11.44 1.60 4.48
N PRO A 228 -12.54 2.38 4.48
CA PRO A 228 -12.46 3.81 4.77
C PRO A 228 -11.84 4.12 6.16
N GLY A 229 -12.01 3.22 7.13
CA GLY A 229 -11.45 3.37 8.48
C GLY A 229 -9.92 3.26 8.54
N ASP A 230 -9.28 2.71 7.50
CA ASP A 230 -7.82 2.62 7.41
C ASP A 230 -7.18 3.99 7.05
N ASN A 231 -8.00 4.98 6.62
CA ASN A 231 -7.61 6.36 6.34
C ASN A 231 -6.42 6.52 5.37
N PHE A 232 -6.31 5.61 4.39
CA PHE A 232 -5.47 5.82 3.23
C PHE A 232 -6.15 6.80 2.29
N VAL A 233 -5.48 7.89 1.91
CA VAL A 233 -6.05 8.93 1.05
C VAL A 233 -5.28 8.97 -0.26
N ILE A 234 -5.97 8.89 -1.39
CA ILE A 234 -5.38 9.05 -2.72
C ILE A 234 -5.64 10.48 -3.17
N LEU A 235 -4.58 11.20 -3.50
CA LEU A 235 -4.61 12.58 -3.98
C LEU A 235 -4.33 12.62 -5.48
N ALA A 236 -5.11 13.39 -6.23
CA ALA A 236 -4.84 13.71 -7.62
C ALA A 236 -4.09 15.06 -7.71
N VAL A 237 -2.91 15.02 -8.31
CA VAL A 237 -2.00 16.16 -8.46
C VAL A 237 -1.73 16.37 -9.95
N LEU A 238 -2.03 17.56 -10.46
CA LEU A 238 -1.70 17.98 -11.80
C LEU A 238 -0.41 18.79 -11.75
N THR A 239 0.61 18.32 -12.48
CA THR A 239 1.87 19.06 -12.65
C THR A 239 2.01 19.56 -14.07
N LYS A 240 2.71 20.68 -14.24
CA LYS A 240 3.12 21.23 -15.53
C LYS A 240 4.59 21.63 -15.42
N ASP A 241 5.42 21.09 -16.32
CA ASP A 241 6.87 21.32 -16.30
C ASP A 241 7.51 21.01 -14.92
N GLY A 242 6.92 20.06 -14.17
CA GLY A 242 7.33 19.67 -12.83
C GLY A 242 6.75 20.51 -11.69
N GLU A 243 6.04 21.60 -11.96
CA GLU A 243 5.38 22.42 -10.94
C GLU A 243 3.95 21.94 -10.68
N ASP A 244 3.56 21.87 -9.40
CA ASP A 244 2.18 21.56 -9.01
C ASP A 244 1.26 22.74 -9.34
N ILE A 245 0.32 22.52 -10.26
CA ILE A 245 -0.69 23.49 -10.68
C ILE A 245 -2.10 23.02 -10.31
N SER A 246 -2.24 22.06 -9.40
CA SER A 246 -3.51 21.40 -9.09
C SER A 246 -4.61 22.36 -8.64
N GLU A 247 -4.29 23.44 -7.93
CA GLU A 247 -5.29 24.42 -7.47
C GLU A 247 -5.88 25.26 -8.60
N ALA A 248 -5.06 25.61 -9.61
CA ALA A 248 -5.48 26.44 -10.74
C ALA A 248 -5.90 25.61 -11.96
N GLY A 249 -5.37 24.40 -12.09
CA GLY A 249 -5.46 23.57 -13.28
C GLY A 249 -6.38 22.37 -13.18
N LEU A 250 -6.86 22.01 -11.99
CA LEU A 250 -7.71 20.85 -11.78
C LEU A 250 -8.93 21.21 -10.91
N ARG A 251 -10.13 21.00 -11.44
CA ARG A 251 -11.41 21.05 -10.71
C ARG A 251 -11.94 19.64 -10.43
N GLY A 252 -12.92 19.57 -9.54
CA GLY A 252 -13.55 18.33 -9.11
C GLY A 252 -12.96 17.77 -7.81
N THR A 253 -13.26 16.50 -7.53
CA THR A 253 -12.84 15.80 -6.32
C THR A 253 -11.39 15.34 -6.47
N ARG A 254 -10.45 16.04 -5.82
CA ARG A 254 -8.99 15.75 -5.93
C ARG A 254 -8.47 14.81 -4.84
N SER A 255 -9.34 14.33 -3.96
CA SER A 255 -8.97 13.47 -2.84
C SER A 255 -10.06 12.43 -2.63
N VAL A 256 -9.65 11.15 -2.55
CA VAL A 256 -10.55 10.02 -2.31
C VAL A 256 -9.97 9.19 -1.16
N VAL A 257 -10.81 8.84 -0.18
CA VAL A 257 -10.44 7.88 0.86
C VAL A 257 -10.51 6.48 0.24
N ALA A 258 -9.42 5.75 0.30
CA ALA A 258 -9.31 4.46 -0.34
C ALA A 258 -10.21 3.42 0.34
N SER A 259 -10.96 2.68 -0.47
CA SER A 259 -11.82 1.57 -0.05
C SER A 259 -11.91 0.56 -1.17
N TYR A 260 -11.67 -0.71 -0.87
CA TYR A 260 -11.74 -1.76 -1.88
C TYR A 260 -13.19 -2.02 -2.32
N ASP A 261 -13.46 -1.85 -3.60
CA ASP A 261 -14.71 -2.25 -4.26
C ASP A 261 -14.47 -3.50 -5.09
N SER A 262 -15.09 -4.62 -4.69
CA SER A 262 -14.96 -5.90 -5.38
C SER A 262 -15.58 -5.91 -6.79
N GLY A 263 -16.57 -5.05 -7.05
CA GLY A 263 -17.24 -4.99 -8.35
C GLY A 263 -16.38 -4.35 -9.43
N THR A 264 -15.59 -3.35 -9.05
CA THR A 264 -14.70 -2.61 -9.96
C THR A 264 -13.22 -2.99 -9.80
N GLN A 265 -12.89 -3.76 -8.75
CA GLN A 265 -11.52 -4.08 -8.33
C GLN A 265 -10.65 -2.83 -8.12
N SER A 266 -11.26 -1.71 -7.72
CA SER A 266 -10.58 -0.46 -7.44
C SER A 266 -10.59 -0.14 -5.95
N HIS A 267 -9.73 0.82 -5.58
CA HIS A 267 -9.63 1.39 -4.24
C HIS A 267 -10.05 2.85 -4.21
N GLY A 268 -10.15 3.51 -5.36
CA GLY A 268 -10.59 4.89 -5.45
C GLY A 268 -10.92 5.25 -6.89
N ASP A 269 -12.05 5.93 -7.06
CA ASP A 269 -12.56 6.35 -8.36
C ASP A 269 -12.65 7.87 -8.39
N PHE A 270 -12.07 8.48 -9.43
CA PHE A 270 -12.16 9.89 -9.74
C PHE A 270 -13.04 10.05 -10.98
N THR A 271 -14.22 10.65 -10.81
CA THR A 271 -15.28 10.71 -11.86
C THR A 271 -15.52 12.11 -12.40
N ASP A 272 -15.10 13.14 -11.67
CA ASP A 272 -15.44 14.54 -11.91
C ASP A 272 -14.21 15.44 -12.12
N LEU A 273 -13.03 14.86 -12.33
CA LEU A 273 -11.82 15.63 -12.60
C LEU A 273 -11.95 16.38 -13.93
N GLU A 274 -11.75 17.69 -13.86
CA GLU A 274 -11.84 18.59 -15.01
C GLU A 274 -10.59 19.44 -15.10
N LEU A 275 -9.99 19.50 -16.29
CA LEU A 275 -8.79 20.27 -16.55
C LEU A 275 -9.15 21.71 -16.87
N THR A 276 -8.67 22.69 -16.09
CA THR A 276 -9.00 24.12 -16.27
C THR A 276 -7.83 24.97 -16.74
N SER A 277 -6.63 24.40 -16.84
CA SER A 277 -5.44 25.09 -17.33
C SER A 277 -5.01 24.56 -18.68
N ALA A 278 -4.57 25.47 -19.56
CA ALA A 278 -3.94 25.15 -20.83
C ALA A 278 -2.41 25.15 -20.74
N GLY A 279 -1.75 24.40 -21.61
CA GLY A 279 -0.29 24.33 -21.69
C GLY A 279 0.20 22.98 -22.19
N GLY A 280 1.49 22.90 -22.48
CA GLY A 280 2.13 21.61 -22.76
C GLY A 280 2.67 20.95 -21.49
N SER A 281 3.14 19.71 -21.64
CA SER A 281 3.92 19.02 -20.60
C SER A 281 3.22 18.80 -19.26
N MET A 282 1.92 18.54 -19.32
CA MET A 282 1.13 18.21 -18.14
C MET A 282 1.21 16.73 -17.79
N VAL A 283 1.20 16.43 -16.50
CA VAL A 283 1.13 15.06 -15.97
C VAL A 283 0.14 15.02 -14.83
N LEU A 284 -0.84 14.12 -14.90
CA LEU A 284 -1.74 13.82 -13.79
C LEU A 284 -1.15 12.66 -12.97
N THR A 285 -0.80 12.95 -11.73
CA THR A 285 -0.19 12.01 -10.79
C THR A 285 -1.14 11.73 -9.64
N PHE A 286 -1.29 10.48 -9.28
CA PHE A 286 -2.04 10.02 -8.12
C PHE A 286 -1.07 9.57 -7.04
N ILE A 287 -1.24 10.07 -5.82
CA ILE A 287 -0.32 9.84 -4.70
C ILE A 287 -1.11 9.26 -3.53
N LEU A 288 -0.65 8.14 -2.99
CA LEU A 288 -1.17 7.60 -1.74
C LEU A 288 -0.51 8.33 -0.56
N ASN A 289 -1.33 9.03 0.23
CA ASN A 289 -0.92 9.61 1.50
C ASN A 289 -1.47 8.78 2.66
N GLY A 290 -0.59 8.38 3.58
CA GLY A 290 -0.96 7.70 4.82
C GLY A 290 -1.14 8.71 5.96
N THR A 291 -2.23 8.62 6.71
CA THR A 291 -2.56 9.59 7.78
C THR A 291 -1.85 9.34 9.11
N GLN A 292 -1.05 8.27 9.27
CA GLN A 292 -0.31 8.00 10.51
C GLN A 292 1.09 7.48 10.23
N GLY A 293 2.08 8.34 10.44
CA GLY A 293 3.48 8.03 10.16
C GLY A 293 3.71 8.07 8.65
N SER A 294 4.61 8.94 8.21
CA SER A 294 5.11 8.96 6.83
C SER A 294 5.39 7.53 6.37
N SER A 295 4.61 7.02 5.40
CA SER A 295 5.01 5.83 4.65
C SER A 295 6.46 6.07 4.19
N PRO A 296 7.40 5.14 4.43
CA PRO A 296 8.80 5.36 4.09
C PRO A 296 9.00 5.63 2.60
N ASN A 297 8.03 5.27 1.75
CA ASN A 297 7.97 5.63 0.34
C ASN A 297 6.54 6.05 -0.04
N PRO A 298 6.29 7.28 -0.51
CA PRO A 298 5.00 7.64 -1.08
C PRO A 298 4.77 6.80 -2.35
N LEU A 299 3.66 6.07 -2.40
CA LEU A 299 3.27 5.34 -3.60
C LEU A 299 2.62 6.32 -4.57
N SER A 300 3.04 6.28 -5.83
CA SER A 300 2.47 7.12 -6.87
C SER A 300 2.31 6.38 -8.19
N THR A 301 1.32 6.77 -8.96
CA THR A 301 1.13 6.37 -10.35
C THR A 301 0.73 7.59 -11.16
N SER A 302 1.10 7.66 -12.42
CA SER A 302 0.83 8.83 -13.25
C SER A 302 0.39 8.43 -14.64
N THR A 303 -0.28 9.36 -15.31
CA THR A 303 -0.49 9.25 -16.74
C THR A 303 0.81 9.49 -17.51
N THR A 304 0.80 9.21 -18.80
CA THR A 304 1.79 9.80 -19.72
C THR A 304 1.63 11.32 -19.79
N GLN A 305 2.68 12.01 -20.22
CA GLN A 305 2.67 13.46 -20.46
C GLN A 305 1.68 13.81 -21.57
N PHE A 306 0.92 14.89 -21.37
CA PHE A 306 -0.05 15.39 -22.33
C PHE A 306 -0.05 16.93 -22.38
N ASP A 307 -0.65 17.46 -23.44
CA ASP A 307 -0.86 18.87 -23.68
C ASP A 307 -2.36 19.20 -23.53
N ALA A 308 -2.65 20.43 -23.12
CA ALA A 308 -3.98 20.92 -22.86
C ALA A 308 -4.20 22.20 -23.66
N ALA A 309 -5.26 22.23 -24.47
CA ALA A 309 -5.64 23.40 -25.25
C ALA A 309 -7.02 23.91 -24.79
N PRO A 310 -7.24 25.23 -24.69
CA PRO A 310 -8.60 25.77 -24.60
C PRO A 310 -9.40 25.27 -25.80
N TYR A 311 -10.73 25.11 -25.62
CA TYR A 311 -11.68 24.64 -26.65
C TYR A 311 -11.13 24.80 -28.05
N ALA A 312 -10.83 23.66 -28.68
CA ALA A 312 -10.26 23.60 -30.02
C ALA A 312 -11.01 24.60 -30.89
N LEU A 313 -10.27 25.57 -31.41
CA LEU A 313 -10.73 26.50 -32.43
C LEU A 313 -11.51 25.72 -33.48
N ARG A 314 -12.86 25.80 -33.45
CA ARG A 314 -13.67 25.37 -34.58
C ARG A 314 -13.49 26.43 -35.66
N LEU A 315 -12.54 26.18 -36.55
CA LEU A 315 -12.42 26.94 -37.79
C LEU A 315 -13.67 26.64 -38.62
N LEU A 316 -14.62 27.57 -38.62
CA LEU A 316 -15.70 27.58 -39.59
C LEU A 316 -15.15 28.22 -40.87
N GLU A 317 -14.51 27.43 -41.72
CA GLU A 317 -14.11 27.89 -43.05
C GLU A 317 -15.35 27.88 -43.96
N GLN A 318 -15.96 29.06 -44.16
CA GLN A 318 -16.95 29.26 -45.20
C GLN A 318 -16.24 29.78 -46.45
N CYS A 319 -16.26 29.02 -47.54
CA CYS A 319 -15.88 29.56 -48.83
C CYS A 319 -16.91 30.65 -49.21
N TYR A 320 -16.43 31.84 -49.64
CA TYR A 320 -17.26 33.02 -49.92
C TYR A 320 -18.24 32.85 -51.10
N ASN A 321 -18.25 31.69 -51.76
CA ASN A 321 -19.12 31.38 -52.90
C ASN A 321 -20.53 30.90 -52.51
N GLY A 322 -20.94 31.00 -51.24
CA GLY A 322 -22.31 30.69 -50.80
C GLY A 322 -22.68 29.20 -50.83
N GLN A 323 -21.71 28.33 -51.14
CA GLN A 323 -21.85 26.88 -51.03
C GLN A 323 -21.55 26.49 -49.58
N GLY A 324 -22.61 26.27 -48.79
CA GLY A 324 -22.46 25.78 -47.43
C GLY A 324 -21.79 24.40 -47.42
N PHE A 325 -20.77 24.22 -46.59
CA PHE A 325 -20.29 22.89 -46.28
C PHE A 325 -21.43 22.09 -45.62
N ASN A 326 -21.55 20.81 -45.99
CA ASN A 326 -22.44 19.91 -45.28
C ASN A 326 -21.86 19.69 -43.88
N THR A 327 -22.47 20.32 -42.87
CA THR A 327 -22.01 20.38 -41.46
C THR A 327 -21.99 19.02 -40.75
N SER A 328 -22.29 17.93 -41.46
CA SER A 328 -22.33 16.57 -40.93
C SER A 328 -20.99 15.84 -40.96
N GLN A 329 -19.93 16.41 -41.56
CA GLN A 329 -18.61 15.76 -41.61
C GLN A 329 -17.60 16.44 -40.69
N SER A 330 -17.08 15.67 -39.73
CA SER A 330 -15.89 16.01 -38.95
C SER A 330 -14.65 15.90 -39.85
N LEU A 331 -13.90 16.98 -40.04
CA LEU A 331 -12.59 16.90 -40.71
C LEU A 331 -11.57 16.31 -39.73
N ALA A 332 -10.81 15.31 -40.18
CA ALA A 332 -9.70 14.76 -39.43
C ALA A 332 -8.50 15.74 -39.41
N TYR A 333 -7.72 15.69 -38.33
CA TYR A 333 -6.47 16.44 -38.23
C TYR A 333 -5.51 16.00 -39.36
N GLY A 334 -4.97 16.96 -40.12
CA GLY A 334 -4.11 16.69 -41.28
C GLY A 334 -4.85 16.52 -42.61
N ALA A 335 -6.16 16.81 -42.67
CA ALA A 335 -6.84 16.99 -43.95
C ALA A 335 -6.10 18.05 -44.79
N GLY A 336 -5.98 17.79 -46.10
CA GLY A 336 -5.35 18.74 -47.02
C GLY A 336 -6.04 20.10 -46.98
N LEU A 337 -5.30 21.16 -47.36
CA LEU A 337 -5.87 22.49 -47.55
C LEU A 337 -7.20 22.37 -48.31
N ILE A 338 -8.27 22.90 -47.72
CA ILE A 338 -9.55 22.97 -48.41
C ILE A 338 -9.35 23.92 -49.58
N GLU A 339 -9.27 23.37 -50.79
CA GLU A 339 -9.32 24.18 -51.99
C GLU A 339 -10.73 24.73 -52.13
N CYS A 340 -10.94 25.95 -51.64
CA CYS A 340 -12.11 26.74 -52.04
C CYS A 340 -12.00 26.99 -53.55
N ALA A 341 -12.57 26.09 -54.35
CA ALA A 341 -12.68 26.29 -55.79
C ALA A 341 -13.64 27.46 -56.04
N GLY A 342 -13.08 28.66 -56.19
CA GLY A 342 -13.79 29.75 -56.83
C GLY A 342 -14.13 29.32 -58.24
N GLY A 343 -15.40 29.31 -58.61
CA GLY A 343 -15.78 29.13 -60.01
C GLY A 343 -15.04 30.16 -60.85
N ALA A 344 -14.17 29.70 -61.75
CA ALA A 344 -13.44 30.60 -62.62
C ALA A 344 -14.45 31.49 -63.36
N PRO A 345 -14.28 32.83 -63.38
CA PRO A 345 -15.17 33.67 -64.17
C PRO A 345 -15.08 33.22 -65.63
N ALA A 346 -16.25 33.13 -66.28
CA ALA A 346 -16.38 32.63 -67.64
C ALA A 346 -15.36 33.34 -68.56
N GLY A 347 -14.39 32.57 -69.08
CA GLY A 347 -13.32 33.08 -69.94
C GLY A 347 -11.91 33.07 -69.33
N SER A 348 -11.72 32.65 -68.07
CA SER A 348 -10.37 32.41 -67.54
C SER A 348 -9.78 31.10 -68.09
N PRO A 349 -8.49 31.07 -68.47
CA PRO A 349 -7.82 29.84 -68.89
C PRO A 349 -7.90 28.80 -67.76
N ALA A 350 -8.26 27.56 -68.12
CA ALA A 350 -8.43 26.48 -67.17
C ALA A 350 -7.12 26.22 -66.42
N GLY A 351 -7.09 26.51 -65.11
CA GLY A 351 -6.00 26.12 -64.22
C GLY A 351 -5.43 27.21 -63.29
N GLU A 352 -5.77 28.49 -63.47
CA GLU A 352 -5.27 29.55 -62.58
C GLU A 352 -6.30 29.90 -61.49
N SER A 353 -6.12 29.32 -60.30
CA SER A 353 -6.79 29.79 -59.09
C SER A 353 -6.20 31.14 -58.67
N ARG A 354 -6.97 32.23 -58.84
CA ARG A 354 -6.59 33.59 -58.40
C ARG A 354 -6.81 33.81 -56.90
N PHE A 355 -6.52 32.79 -56.08
CA PHE A 355 -6.56 32.88 -54.63
C PHE A 355 -5.40 33.77 -54.13
N GLY A 356 -5.61 35.07 -54.18
CA GLY A 356 -4.61 36.08 -53.81
C GLY A 356 -4.89 37.47 -54.38
N GLU A 357 -5.67 37.57 -55.46
CA GLU A 357 -5.96 38.86 -56.11
C GLU A 357 -7.23 39.53 -55.56
N TYR A 358 -8.23 38.75 -55.09
CA TYR A 358 -9.50 39.27 -54.56
C TYR A 358 -10.06 38.52 -53.34
N GLY A 359 -9.41 37.46 -52.87
CA GLY A 359 -9.90 36.62 -51.77
C GLY A 359 -9.38 37.09 -50.42
N TYR A 360 -10.27 37.57 -49.55
CA TYR A 360 -9.98 37.65 -48.12
C TYR A 360 -10.37 36.32 -47.48
N LEU A 361 -9.45 35.72 -46.73
CA LEU A 361 -9.79 34.62 -45.82
C LEU A 361 -10.27 35.27 -44.53
N THR A 362 -11.57 35.56 -44.45
CA THR A 362 -12.22 36.04 -43.22
C THR A 362 -12.78 34.84 -42.47
N GLY A 363 -12.05 34.38 -41.46
CA GLY A 363 -12.60 33.53 -40.41
C GLY A 363 -13.18 34.42 -39.30
N TYR A 364 -14.44 34.21 -38.94
CA TYR A 364 -14.99 34.79 -37.71
C TYR A 364 -14.71 33.82 -36.57
N TYR A 365 -14.06 34.30 -35.52
CA TYR A 365 -13.92 33.56 -34.27
C TYR A 365 -15.14 33.88 -33.41
N TYR A 366 -15.95 32.86 -33.11
CA TYR A 366 -16.99 32.97 -32.09
C TYR A 366 -16.56 32.13 -30.89
N TYR A 367 -16.26 32.80 -29.79
CA TYR A 367 -16.04 32.16 -28.49
C TYR A 367 -17.26 32.47 -27.64
N GLU A 368 -18.02 31.44 -27.31
CA GLU A 368 -19.31 31.62 -26.64
C GLU A 368 -19.14 32.12 -25.19
N GLU A 369 -17.98 31.87 -24.54
CA GLU A 369 -17.77 32.23 -23.12
C GLU A 369 -16.30 32.45 -22.68
N ASN A 370 -15.48 33.29 -23.35
CA ASN A 370 -14.17 33.68 -22.80
C ASN A 370 -13.85 35.16 -23.03
N SER A 371 -13.68 35.91 -21.94
CA SER A 371 -13.49 37.37 -21.91
C SER A 371 -12.03 37.84 -21.98
N TYR A 372 -11.07 36.94 -22.18
CA TYR A 372 -9.66 37.28 -22.34
C TYR A 372 -9.05 36.48 -23.49
N VAL A 373 -8.56 37.19 -24.52
CA VAL A 373 -7.25 37.03 -25.18
C VAL A 373 -7.26 37.81 -26.52
N GLY A 374 -6.19 38.56 -26.77
CA GLY A 374 -6.00 39.48 -27.92
C GLY A 374 -5.70 38.80 -29.26
N PRO A 375 -5.43 39.60 -30.31
CA PRO A 375 -5.43 39.14 -31.70
C PRO A 375 -4.22 38.27 -32.03
N LEU A 376 -4.44 36.97 -32.22
CA LEU A 376 -3.48 36.02 -32.80
C LEU A 376 -3.72 35.88 -34.31
N LEU A 377 -3.35 36.90 -35.08
CA LEU A 377 -3.03 36.73 -36.51
C LEU A 377 -1.86 37.65 -36.87
N ARG A 378 -0.71 37.06 -37.22
CA ARG A 378 0.36 37.75 -37.96
C ARG A 378 0.09 37.52 -39.45
N SER A 379 -0.31 38.57 -40.16
CA SER A 379 -0.43 38.56 -41.61
C SER A 379 0.92 38.15 -42.23
N VAL A 380 0.97 37.01 -42.91
CA VAL A 380 2.14 36.60 -43.70
C VAL A 380 1.94 37.10 -45.13
N ARG A 381 2.12 38.40 -45.36
CA ARG A 381 2.38 38.88 -46.73
C ARG A 381 3.79 38.40 -47.10
N ARG A 382 3.89 37.39 -47.96
CA ARG A 382 5.07 37.27 -48.83
C ARG A 382 4.94 38.38 -49.87
N GLU A 383 5.73 39.44 -49.72
CA GLU A 383 6.00 40.34 -50.84
C GLU A 383 6.71 39.53 -51.91
N ALA A 384 6.01 39.23 -53.01
CA ALA A 384 6.65 38.82 -54.24
C ALA A 384 7.34 40.06 -54.83
N LYS A 385 8.64 39.96 -55.09
CA LYS A 385 9.35 40.81 -56.05
C LYS A 385 9.61 40.00 -57.30
#